data_AF-A0A848TI77-F1
#
_entry.id   AF-A0A848TI77-F1
#
_cell.length_a   1.000
_cell.length_b   1.000
_cell.length_c   1.000
_cell.angle_alpha   90.00
_cell.angle_beta   90.00
_cell.angle_gamma   90.00
#
_symmetry.space_group_name_H-M   'P 1'
#
loop_
_entity.id
_entity.type
_entity.pdbx_description
1 polymer ?
#
loop_
_entity_poly.entity_id
_entity_poly.type
_entity_poly.pdbx_seq_one_letter_code
_entity_poly.pdbx_strand_id
1 'polypeptide(L)'
;AAVQEGIVVGGGVSLVQAAKGLDKLKGENSDQQAGISIVRRALESPLRQIAENAGVDGAVVAGKVRESSDNSFGFNAQTEEYGDLFKFGVIDPAKVVRTALEDAASIAGLLITTEAMVAEKPQKEGAGGGGGMPDMGGMGGMM
;
A
#
# COMPACT_ATOMS: atom_id res chain seq x y z
N ALA A 1 7.65 -3.55 -18.09
CA ALA A 1 7.08 -4.39 -17.01
C ALA A 1 6.41 -5.65 -17.59
N ALA A 2 5.31 -5.52 -18.34
CA ALA A 2 4.58 -6.66 -18.89
C ALA A 2 5.40 -7.56 -19.85
N VAL A 3 6.28 -6.96 -20.65
CA VAL A 3 7.14 -7.68 -21.62
C VAL A 3 8.16 -8.61 -20.92
N GLN A 4 8.53 -8.33 -19.67
CA GLN A 4 9.58 -9.08 -18.97
C GLN A 4 9.03 -10.21 -18.10
N GLU A 5 7.94 -9.96 -17.36
CA GLU A 5 7.39 -10.89 -16.37
C GLU A 5 5.93 -11.30 -16.67
N GLY A 6 5.37 -10.86 -17.80
CA GLY A 6 4.00 -11.14 -18.19
C GLY A 6 2.96 -10.24 -17.52
N ILE A 7 1.70 -10.63 -17.69
CA ILE A 7 0.51 -9.96 -17.15
C ILE A 7 -0.26 -10.93 -16.25
N VAL A 8 -0.97 -10.35 -15.29
CA VAL A 8 -1.87 -11.06 -14.38
C VAL A 8 -3.21 -10.35 -14.35
N VAL A 9 -4.19 -10.98 -13.71
CA VAL A 9 -5.52 -10.40 -13.54
C VAL A 9 -5.43 -9.20 -12.61
N GLY A 10 -5.96 -8.06 -13.05
CA GLY A 10 -5.91 -6.83 -12.27
C GLY A 10 -6.96 -6.75 -11.17
N GLY A 11 -7.23 -5.53 -10.70
CA GLY A 11 -8.31 -5.26 -9.75
C GLY A 11 -8.09 -5.88 -8.36
N GLY A 12 -6.86 -6.25 -8.01
CA GLY A 12 -6.54 -6.93 -6.75
C GLY A 12 -6.90 -8.42 -6.71
N VAL A 13 -7.49 -8.98 -7.77
CA VAL A 13 -7.89 -10.41 -7.82
C VAL A 13 -6.68 -11.34 -7.72
N SER A 14 -5.58 -11.02 -8.41
CA SER A 14 -4.38 -11.85 -8.36
C SER A 14 -3.81 -12.00 -6.95
N LEU A 15 -3.90 -10.97 -6.11
CA LEU A 15 -3.46 -11.04 -4.71
C LEU A 15 -4.35 -11.97 -3.88
N VAL A 16 -5.68 -11.88 -4.05
CA VAL A 16 -6.64 -12.76 -3.38
C VAL A 16 -6.45 -14.22 -3.80
N GLN A 17 -6.24 -14.48 -5.09
CA GLN A 17 -5.98 -15.83 -5.59
C GLN A 17 -4.64 -16.37 -5.09
N ALA A 18 -3.59 -15.54 -5.08
CA ALA A 18 -2.28 -15.92 -4.53
C ALA A 18 -2.34 -16.23 -3.03
N ALA A 19 -3.21 -15.57 -2.27
CA ALA A 19 -3.38 -15.79 -0.83
C ALA A 19 -3.79 -17.23 -0.49
N LYS A 20 -4.45 -17.96 -1.41
CA LYS A 20 -4.77 -19.40 -1.25
C LYS A 20 -3.52 -20.27 -1.14
N GLY A 21 -2.40 -19.84 -1.74
CA GLY A 21 -1.12 -20.52 -1.60
C GLY A 21 -0.64 -20.55 -0.13
N LEU A 22 -1.04 -19.55 0.67
CA LEU A 22 -0.69 -19.46 2.09
C LEU A 22 -1.44 -20.48 2.95
N ASP A 23 -2.49 -21.14 2.45
CA ASP A 23 -3.19 -22.20 3.20
C ASP A 23 -2.33 -23.45 3.40
N LYS A 24 -1.32 -23.62 2.54
CA LYS A 24 -0.37 -24.74 2.59
C LYS A 24 0.84 -24.45 3.46
N LEU A 25 1.03 -23.20 3.89
CA LEU A 25 2.14 -22.79 4.74
C LEU A 25 1.78 -23.00 6.21
N LYS A 26 2.74 -23.53 6.97
CA LYS A 26 2.65 -23.65 8.43
C LYS A 26 3.84 -22.94 9.06
N GLY A 27 3.57 -22.08 10.02
CA GLY A 27 4.62 -21.47 10.84
C GLY A 27 5.27 -22.51 11.75
N GLU A 28 6.52 -22.27 12.14
CA GLU A 28 7.24 -23.10 13.13
C GLU A 28 6.69 -22.92 14.55
N ASN A 29 6.02 -21.78 14.80
CA ASN A 29 5.39 -21.44 16.07
C ASN A 29 4.10 -20.63 15.86
N SER A 30 3.39 -20.33 16.96
CA SER A 30 2.14 -19.56 16.94
C SER A 30 2.28 -18.17 16.33
N ASP A 31 3.43 -17.53 16.54
CA ASP A 31 3.67 -16.14 16.12
C ASP A 31 3.88 -16.06 14.62
N GLN A 32 4.65 -16.99 14.05
CA GLN A 32 4.77 -17.15 12.60
C GLN A 32 3.42 -17.50 11.96
N GLN A 33 2.60 -18.34 12.60
CA GLN A 33 1.26 -18.65 12.11
C GLN A 33 0.33 -17.43 12.12
N ALA A 34 0.43 -16.58 13.15
CA ALA A 34 -0.26 -15.30 13.19
C ALA A 34 0.21 -14.37 12.06
N GLY A 35 1.53 -14.29 11.81
CA GLY A 35 2.11 -13.54 10.69
C GLY A 35 1.57 -13.97 9.32
N ILE A 36 1.54 -15.28 9.05
CA ILE A 36 0.94 -15.84 7.82
C ILE A 36 -0.53 -15.41 7.69
N SER A 37 -1.29 -15.45 8.79
CA SER A 37 -2.70 -15.07 8.81
C SER A 37 -2.91 -13.57 8.55
N ILE A 38 -2.02 -12.71 9.05
CA ILE A 38 -2.01 -11.26 8.79
C ILE A 38 -1.78 -10.99 7.31
N VAL A 39 -0.75 -11.61 6.71
CA VAL A 39 -0.44 -11.45 5.28
C VAL A 39 -1.62 -11.90 4.42
N ARG A 40 -2.21 -13.08 4.72
CA ARG A 40 -3.38 -13.59 4.01
C ARG A 40 -4.53 -12.59 4.00
N ARG A 41 -4.84 -12.01 5.17
CA ARG A 41 -5.89 -10.99 5.29
C ARG A 41 -5.53 -9.70 4.53
N ALA A 42 -4.27 -9.26 4.59
CA ALA A 42 -3.82 -8.02 3.94
C ALA A 42 -3.92 -8.08 2.42
N LEU A 43 -3.70 -9.26 1.82
CA LEU A 43 -3.80 -9.46 0.37
C LEU A 43 -5.22 -9.23 -0.19
N GLU A 44 -6.26 -9.29 0.64
CA GLU A 44 -7.63 -8.98 0.24
C GLU A 44 -7.93 -7.47 0.24
N SER A 45 -7.17 -6.67 0.98
CA SER A 45 -7.44 -5.24 1.16
C SER A 45 -7.50 -4.44 -0.15
N PRO A 46 -6.61 -4.65 -1.14
CA PRO A 46 -6.68 -3.88 -2.39
C PRO A 46 -7.99 -4.08 -3.16
N LEU A 47 -8.44 -5.33 -3.32
CA LEU A 47 -9.72 -5.63 -3.99
C LEU A 47 -10.90 -5.01 -3.22
N ARG A 48 -10.88 -5.12 -1.89
CA ARG A 48 -11.92 -4.54 -1.03
C ARG A 48 -11.99 -3.04 -1.18
N GLN A 49 -10.85 -2.36 -1.14
CA GLN A 49 -10.79 -0.91 -1.29
C GLN A 49 -11.32 -0.47 -2.67
N ILE A 50 -10.99 -1.20 -3.73
CA ILE A 50 -11.49 -0.94 -5.08
C ILE A 50 -13.02 -1.08 -5.14
N ALA A 51 -13.58 -2.14 -4.56
CA ALA A 51 -15.02 -2.36 -4.50
C ALA A 51 -15.75 -1.28 -3.66
N GLU A 52 -15.20 -0.94 -2.49
CA GLU A 52 -15.75 0.10 -1.61
C GLU A 52 -15.73 1.48 -2.29
N ASN A 53 -14.68 1.80 -3.06
CA ASN A 53 -14.60 3.01 -3.86
C ASN A 53 -15.64 3.04 -4.99
N ALA A 54 -16.11 1.87 -5.45
CA ALA A 54 -17.20 1.73 -6.41
C ALA A 54 -18.59 1.66 -5.74
N GLY A 55 -18.67 1.85 -4.41
CA GLY A 55 -19.94 1.82 -3.68
C GLY A 55 -20.50 0.43 -3.39
N VAL A 56 -19.71 -0.63 -3.61
CA VAL A 56 -20.11 -2.03 -3.37
C VAL A 56 -19.40 -2.58 -2.13
N ASP A 57 -20.05 -3.48 -1.40
CA ASP A 57 -19.45 -4.12 -0.22
C ASP A 57 -18.23 -4.96 -0.62
N GLY A 58 -17.05 -4.48 -0.21
CA GLY A 58 -15.78 -5.13 -0.53
C GLY A 58 -15.63 -6.52 0.08
N ALA A 59 -16.21 -6.79 1.25
CA ALA A 59 -16.13 -8.12 1.87
C ALA A 59 -16.93 -9.16 1.06
N VAL A 60 -18.08 -8.77 0.52
CA VAL A 60 -18.87 -9.64 -0.38
C VAL A 60 -18.11 -9.92 -1.68
N VAL A 61 -17.50 -8.89 -2.27
CA VAL A 61 -16.69 -9.02 -3.49
C VAL A 61 -15.50 -9.94 -3.25
N ALA A 62 -14.72 -9.71 -2.19
CA ALA A 62 -13.56 -10.53 -1.84
C ALA A 62 -13.94 -11.98 -1.54
N GLY A 63 -15.06 -12.21 -0.85
CA GLY A 63 -15.59 -13.54 -0.59
C GLY A 63 -15.86 -14.33 -1.87
N LYS A 64 -16.60 -13.75 -2.82
CA LYS A 64 -16.91 -14.38 -4.11
C LYS A 64 -15.66 -14.71 -4.93
N VAL A 65 -14.70 -13.80 -4.99
CA VAL A 65 -13.43 -14.02 -5.71
C VAL A 65 -12.62 -15.15 -5.05
N ARG A 66 -12.55 -15.16 -3.72
CA ARG A 66 -11.85 -16.20 -2.96
C ARG A 66 -12.49 -17.57 -3.13
N GLU A 67 -13.81 -17.67 -3.21
CA GLU A 67 -14.52 -18.95 -3.40
C GLU A 67 -14.39 -19.50 -4.82
N SER A 68 -14.14 -18.64 -5.82
CA SER A 68 -13.97 -19.06 -7.22
C SER A 68 -12.70 -19.86 -7.44
N SER A 69 -12.79 -20.99 -8.15
CA SER A 69 -11.64 -21.73 -8.68
C SER A 69 -11.09 -21.15 -9.99
N ASP A 70 -11.80 -20.22 -10.60
CA ASP A 70 -11.35 -19.54 -11.81
C ASP A 70 -10.49 -18.33 -11.43
N ASN A 71 -9.21 -18.38 -11.80
CA ASN A 71 -8.26 -17.31 -11.53
C ASN A 71 -8.56 -16.00 -12.29
N SER A 72 -9.32 -16.07 -13.38
CA SER A 72 -9.75 -14.92 -14.18
C SER A 72 -11.02 -14.25 -13.65
N PHE A 73 -11.77 -14.95 -12.79
CA PHE A 73 -13.02 -14.45 -12.23
C PHE A 73 -12.77 -13.32 -11.23
N GLY A 74 -13.42 -12.19 -11.47
CA GLY A 74 -13.31 -11.00 -10.63
C GLY A 74 -14.50 -10.07 -10.76
N PHE A 75 -14.41 -8.95 -10.06
CA PHE A 75 -15.39 -7.87 -10.11
C PHE A 75 -14.80 -6.69 -10.88
N ASN A 76 -15.47 -6.27 -11.95
CA ASN A 76 -15.10 -5.07 -12.68
C ASN A 76 -15.76 -3.85 -12.04
N ALA A 77 -14.97 -3.08 -11.29
CA ALA A 77 -15.46 -1.89 -10.60
C ALA A 77 -15.95 -0.75 -11.52
N GLN A 78 -15.62 -0.78 -12.82
CA GLN A 78 -16.11 0.22 -13.77
C GLN A 78 -17.54 -0.07 -14.25
N THR A 79 -17.91 -1.35 -14.36
CA THR A 79 -19.22 -1.79 -14.86
C THR A 79 -20.09 -2.43 -13.79
N GLU A 80 -19.53 -2.68 -12.61
CA GLU A 80 -20.14 -3.41 -11.49
C GLU A 80 -20.52 -4.87 -11.83
N GLU A 81 -19.87 -5.46 -12.83
CA GLU A 81 -20.14 -6.83 -13.28
C GLU A 81 -19.09 -7.83 -12.78
N TYR A 82 -19.54 -9.04 -12.48
CA TYR A 82 -18.63 -10.17 -12.23
C TYR A 82 -18.37 -10.92 -13.53
N GLY A 83 -17.13 -11.33 -13.75
CA GLY A 83 -16.77 -12.11 -14.92
C GLY A 83 -15.28 -12.30 -15.09
N ASP A 84 -14.90 -12.69 -16.30
CA ASP A 84 -13.51 -12.87 -16.71
C ASP A 84 -12.86 -11.50 -16.92
N LEU A 85 -12.01 -11.10 -15.98
CA LEU A 85 -11.33 -9.82 -16.00
C LEU A 85 -10.30 -9.71 -17.13
N PHE A 86 -9.76 -10.83 -17.65
CA PHE A 86 -8.92 -10.78 -18.85
C PHE A 86 -9.75 -10.37 -20.06
N LYS A 87 -10.96 -10.91 -20.22
CA LYS A 87 -11.89 -10.51 -21.30
C LYS A 87 -12.35 -9.07 -21.15
N PHE A 88 -12.52 -8.59 -19.92
CA PHE A 88 -12.82 -7.18 -19.65
C PHE A 88 -11.62 -6.24 -19.81
N GLY A 89 -10.42 -6.77 -20.06
CA GLY A 89 -9.21 -5.96 -20.22
C GLY A 89 -8.66 -5.39 -18.91
N VAL A 90 -9.10 -5.89 -17.76
CA VAL A 90 -8.62 -5.49 -16.43
C VAL A 90 -7.41 -6.35 -16.10
N ILE A 91 -6.24 -5.90 -16.56
CA ILE A 91 -4.96 -6.60 -16.45
C ILE A 91 -3.91 -5.72 -15.80
N ASP A 92 -3.04 -6.33 -15.00
CA ASP A 92 -1.89 -5.67 -14.39
C ASP A 92 -0.59 -6.36 -14.83
N PRO A 93 0.52 -5.63 -15.06
CA PRO A 93 1.82 -6.26 -15.24
C PRO A 93 2.23 -7.03 -13.98
N ALA A 94 2.68 -8.29 -14.13
CA ALA A 94 3.04 -9.14 -12.99
C ALA A 94 4.09 -8.49 -12.07
N LYS A 95 5.09 -7.86 -12.68
CA LYS A 95 6.14 -7.12 -11.96
C LYS A 95 5.58 -6.02 -11.04
N VAL A 96 4.54 -5.31 -11.48
CA VAL A 96 3.96 -4.21 -10.68
C VAL A 96 3.33 -4.78 -9.40
N VAL A 97 2.52 -5.83 -9.54
CA VAL A 97 1.86 -6.48 -8.40
C VAL A 97 2.88 -7.10 -7.44
N ARG A 98 3.89 -7.80 -7.98
CA ARG A 98 4.95 -8.44 -7.20
C ARG A 98 5.79 -7.41 -6.43
N THR A 99 6.31 -6.41 -7.12
CA THR A 99 7.17 -5.39 -6.50
C THR A 99 6.40 -4.57 -5.47
N ALA A 100 5.13 -4.23 -5.71
CA ALA A 100 4.31 -3.54 -4.72
C ALA A 100 4.15 -4.37 -3.42
N LEU A 101 3.96 -5.68 -3.54
CA LEU A 101 3.85 -6.56 -2.37
C LEU A 101 5.20 -6.69 -1.63
N GLU A 102 6.30 -6.88 -2.37
CA GLU A 102 7.66 -6.98 -1.81
C GLU A 102 8.05 -5.70 -1.05
N ASP A 103 7.81 -4.52 -1.63
CA ASP A 103 8.11 -3.22 -1.02
C ASP A 103 7.24 -2.99 0.22
N ALA A 104 5.94 -3.30 0.15
CA ALA A 104 5.04 -3.19 1.29
C ALA A 104 5.44 -4.10 2.46
N ALA A 105 5.81 -5.35 2.16
CA ALA A 105 6.28 -6.30 3.16
C ALA A 105 7.62 -5.86 3.78
N SER A 106 8.53 -5.30 2.98
CA SER A 106 9.82 -4.77 3.43
C SER A 106 9.64 -3.65 4.45
N ILE A 107 8.83 -2.64 4.13
CA ILE A 107 8.55 -1.53 5.04
C ILE A 107 7.79 -1.99 6.29
N ALA A 108 6.79 -2.88 6.14
CA ALA A 108 6.06 -3.42 7.27
C ALA A 108 6.99 -4.18 8.24
N GLY A 109 7.90 -5.02 7.73
CA GLY A 109 8.88 -5.74 8.53
C GLY A 109 9.85 -4.81 9.26
N LEU A 110 10.32 -3.76 8.59
CA LEU A 110 11.15 -2.72 9.21
C LEU A 110 10.39 -2.04 10.36
N LEU A 111 9.17 -1.57 10.13
CA LEU A 111 8.40 -0.82 11.12
C LEU A 111 7.99 -1.68 12.32
N ILE A 112 7.59 -2.94 12.12
CA ILE A 112 7.18 -3.85 13.21
C ILE A 112 8.35 -4.15 14.18
N THR A 113 9.58 -4.12 13.68
CA THR A 113 10.79 -4.39 14.49
C THR A 113 11.47 -3.12 14.99
N THR A 114 10.91 -1.94 14.68
CA THR A 114 11.47 -0.65 15.09
C THR A 114 11.03 -0.31 16.51
N GLU A 115 11.95 -0.42 17.48
CA GLU A 115 11.69 -0.11 18.89
C GLU A 115 11.75 1.38 19.23
N ALA A 116 12.45 2.18 18.41
CA ALA A 116 12.61 3.62 18.67
C ALA A 116 12.73 4.42 17.35
N MET A 117 12.10 5.60 17.33
CA MET A 117 12.26 6.61 16.29
C MET A 117 12.70 7.93 16.93
N VAL A 118 13.80 8.50 16.45
CA VAL A 118 14.30 9.79 16.88
C VAL A 118 14.01 10.82 15.79
N ALA A 119 13.34 11.91 16.16
CA ALA A 119 13.01 13.00 15.26
C ALA A 119 13.54 14.33 15.80
N GLU A 120 13.99 15.20 14.90
CA GLU A 120 14.35 16.57 15.26
C GLU A 120 13.10 17.42 15.45
N LYS A 121 13.14 18.34 16.41
CA LYS A 121 12.05 19.29 16.62
C LYS A 121 11.96 20.22 15.40
N PRO A 122 10.76 20.47 14.84
CA PRO A 122 10.60 21.44 13.78
C PRO A 122 11.24 22.77 14.17
N GLN A 123 12.15 23.26 13.33
CA GLN A 123 12.73 24.58 13.53
C GLN A 123 11.63 25.63 13.33
N LYS A 124 11.53 26.58 14.25
CA LYS A 124 10.75 27.79 13.98
C LYS A 124 11.54 28.61 12.97
N GLU A 125 11.13 28.60 11.71
CA GLU A 125 11.56 29.64 10.78
C GLU A 125 11.09 30.99 11.34
N GLY A 126 12.03 31.91 11.59
CA GLY A 126 11.72 33.33 11.85
C GLY A 126 11.76 33.86 13.29
N ALA A 127 12.78 33.55 14.09
CA ALA A 127 13.16 34.39 15.25
C ALA A 127 14.56 35.00 15.13
N GLY A 128 15.06 35.14 13.90
CA GLY A 128 16.28 35.85 13.56
C GLY A 128 15.98 36.89 12.49
N GLY A 129 15.59 38.09 12.92
CA GLY A 129 15.24 39.21 12.04
C GLY A 129 15.00 40.47 12.86
N GLY A 130 15.95 40.81 13.72
CA GLY A 130 15.88 41.95 14.63
C GLY A 130 16.99 41.91 15.67
N GLY A 131 18.20 41.46 15.28
CA GLY A 131 19.40 41.81 16.01
C GLY A 131 19.50 43.33 15.92
N GLY A 132 19.17 44.00 17.01
CA GLY A 132 19.43 45.42 17.16
C GLY A 132 20.92 45.65 16.92
N MET A 133 21.24 46.11 15.72
CA MET A 133 22.54 46.69 15.42
C MET A 133 22.71 47.87 16.39
N PRO A 134 23.74 47.90 17.25
CA PRO A 134 24.01 49.07 18.06
C PRO A 134 24.23 50.27 17.14
N ASP A 135 23.52 51.35 17.45
CA ASP A 135 23.57 52.67 16.83
C ASP A 135 25.04 53.09 16.60
N MET A 136 25.51 52.94 15.36
CA MET A 136 26.85 53.28 14.91
C MET A 136 26.73 54.47 13.97
N GLY A 137 26.95 55.67 14.51
CA GLY A 137 27.50 56.81 13.77
C GLY A 137 26.47 57.80 13.23
N GLY A 138 26.29 58.91 13.96
CA GLY A 138 25.52 60.06 13.50
C GLY A 138 25.90 61.36 14.22
N MET A 139 27.20 61.60 14.38
CA MET A 139 27.74 62.90 14.79
C MET A 139 27.38 63.95 13.74
N GLY A 140 26.41 64.80 14.06
CA GLY A 140 25.91 65.85 13.15
C GLY A 140 25.36 67.04 13.92
N GLY A 141 26.21 67.69 14.71
CA GLY A 141 25.87 68.89 15.48
C GLY A 141 27.12 69.70 15.80
N MET A 142 27.70 70.37 14.80
CA MET A 142 28.56 71.53 15.02
C MET A 142 28.70 72.37 13.74
N MET A 143 28.12 73.58 13.81
CA MET A 143 28.29 74.76 12.94
C MET A 143 27.88 74.68 11.47
#